data_AF-A0A959CS87-F1
#
_entry.id   AF-A0A959CS87-F1
#
_cell.length_a   1.000
_cell.length_b   1.000
_cell.length_c   1.000
_cell.angle_alpha   90.00
_cell.angle_beta   90.00
_cell.angle_gamma   90.00
#
_symmetry.space_group_name_H-M   'P 1'
#
loop_
_entity.id
_entity.type
_entity.pdbx_description
1 polymer ?
#
loop_
_entity_poly.entity_id
_entity_poly.type
_entity_poly.pdbx_seq_one_letter_code
_entity_poly.pdbx_strand_id
1 'polypeptide(L)'
;MHLTVASADAGEIDSTLHDNLLEAINNARHENFPVVISSFQEKLFNLIARIKIDPDYLAEKVIPAVKALLLDTFSFNTRVFGQDVTPSEAIAAIQSVDGVLAVDLEEIGGQDPFAGEHFRLVSDIARWDNETILPASLLLIDPDNISITSMDA
;
A
#
# COMPACT_ATOMS: atom_id res chain seq x y z
N MET A 1 -0.52 10.30 24.10
CA MET A 1 -0.34 10.51 22.66
C MET A 1 0.31 9.27 22.07
N HIS A 2 -0.13 8.82 20.90
CA HIS A 2 0.49 7.71 20.18
C HIS A 2 1.08 8.21 18.87
N LEU A 3 2.27 7.74 18.52
CA LEU A 3 2.95 8.01 17.26
C LEU A 3 3.25 6.68 16.57
N THR A 4 2.74 6.54 15.34
CA THR A 4 3.22 5.51 14.41
C THR A 4 4.36 6.09 13.58
N VAL A 5 5.48 5.37 13.53
CA VAL A 5 6.69 5.79 12.84
C VAL A 5 7.18 4.65 11.97
N ALA A 6 7.72 5.00 10.80
CA ALA A 6 8.51 4.11 9.98
C ALA A 6 9.93 4.65 9.84
N SER A 7 10.88 3.77 9.60
CA SER A 7 12.26 4.16 9.30
C SER A 7 12.37 4.77 7.90
N ALA A 8 13.42 5.54 7.66
CA ALA A 8 13.69 6.19 6.37
C ALA A 8 14.01 5.21 5.24
N ASP A 9 14.37 3.97 5.57
CA ASP A 9 14.66 2.87 4.66
C ASP A 9 13.45 1.96 4.40
N ALA A 10 12.24 2.48 4.61
CA ALA A 10 10.98 1.76 4.41
C ALA A 10 10.75 0.56 5.35
N GLY A 11 11.48 0.49 6.46
CA GLY A 11 11.42 -0.60 7.43
C GLY A 11 10.82 -0.22 8.79
N GLU A 12 10.72 -1.23 9.64
CA GLU A 12 10.39 -1.04 11.06
C GLU A 12 11.44 -0.17 11.75
N ILE A 13 11.02 0.58 12.77
CA ILE A 13 11.97 1.32 13.59
C ILE A 13 12.76 0.35 14.47
N ASP A 14 14.08 0.50 14.53
CA ASP A 14 14.91 -0.24 15.49
C ASP A 14 14.91 0.42 16.88
N SER A 15 15.53 -0.25 17.86
CA SER A 15 15.61 0.27 19.23
C SER A 15 16.37 1.59 19.32
N THR A 16 17.37 1.80 18.46
CA THR A 16 18.20 3.00 18.47
C THR A 16 17.40 4.22 18.03
N LEU A 17 16.67 4.10 16.92
CA LEU A 17 15.76 5.13 16.42
C LEU A 17 14.64 5.40 17.42
N HIS A 18 14.04 4.34 17.98
CA HIS A 18 13.00 4.45 18.99
C HIS A 18 13.47 5.27 20.21
N ASP A 19 14.59 4.89 20.82
CA ASP A 19 15.07 5.49 22.07
C ASP A 19 15.52 6.93 21.85
N ASN A 20 16.24 7.21 20.75
CA ASN A 20 16.66 8.57 20.39
C ASN A 20 15.45 9.49 20.14
N LEU A 21 14.43 9.00 19.44
CA LEU A 21 13.22 9.78 19.19
C LEU A 21 12.43 10.02 20.48
N LEU A 22 12.32 9.01 21.34
CA LEU A 22 11.66 9.13 22.63
C LEU A 22 12.37 10.16 23.53
N GLU A 23 13.70 10.11 23.60
CA GLU A 23 14.51 11.08 24.34
C GLU A 23 14.31 12.51 23.80
N ALA A 24 14.38 12.70 22.48
CA ALA A 24 14.17 13.99 21.85
C ALA A 24 12.76 14.56 22.15
N ILE A 25 11.72 13.72 22.07
CA ILE A 25 10.35 14.12 22.42
C ILE A 25 10.25 14.47 23.91
N ASN A 26 10.86 13.67 24.80
CA ASN A 26 10.86 13.94 26.24
C ASN A 26 11.53 15.28 26.57
N ASN A 27 12.60 15.64 25.87
CA ASN A 27 13.29 16.92 26.06
C ASN A 27 12.50 18.13 25.52
N ALA A 28 11.56 17.92 24.59
CA ALA A 28 10.77 18.99 23.98
C ALA A 28 9.35 19.12 24.56
N ARG A 29 8.76 18.04 25.08
CA ARG A 29 7.37 18.00 25.56
C ARG A 29 7.24 18.55 26.98
N HIS A 30 6.02 18.94 27.33
CA HIS A 30 5.64 19.08 28.74
C HIS A 30 5.43 17.69 29.38
N GLU A 31 5.93 17.50 30.61
CA GLU A 31 6.03 16.19 31.26
C GLU A 31 4.70 15.43 31.40
N ASN A 32 3.59 16.15 31.51
CA ASN A 32 2.28 15.62 31.93
C ASN A 32 1.54 14.73 30.90
N PHE A 33 2.08 14.51 29.70
CA PHE A 33 1.40 13.71 28.68
C PHE A 33 2.25 12.52 28.24
N PRO A 34 1.86 11.27 28.55
CA PRO A 34 2.61 10.09 28.12
C PRO A 34 2.60 9.99 26.58
N VAL A 35 3.75 9.59 26.04
CA VAL A 35 3.97 9.36 24.62
C VAL A 35 4.31 7.89 24.42
N VAL A 36 3.63 7.25 23.48
CA VAL A 36 3.92 5.89 23.02
C VAL A 36 4.34 5.99 21.57
N ILE A 37 5.52 5.45 21.26
CA ILE A 37 6.03 5.35 19.89
C ILE A 37 5.92 3.88 19.50
N SER A 38 5.43 3.61 18.31
CA SER A 38 5.34 2.26 17.77
C SER A 38 5.75 2.26 16.31
N SER A 39 6.36 1.15 15.87
CA SER A 39 6.49 0.89 14.44
C SER A 39 5.11 0.78 13.79
N PHE A 40 5.06 0.95 12.47
CA PHE A 40 3.85 0.72 11.69
C PHE A 40 3.56 -0.78 11.53
N GLN A 41 2.31 -1.09 11.17
CA GLN A 41 1.94 -2.44 10.75
C GLN A 41 1.97 -2.55 9.22
N GLU A 42 2.94 -3.27 8.67
CA GLU A 42 2.94 -3.57 7.24
C GLU A 42 1.77 -4.50 6.89
N LYS A 43 1.10 -4.20 5.78
CA LYS A 43 0.11 -5.06 5.14
C LYS A 43 0.43 -5.16 3.65
N LEU A 44 0.70 -6.36 3.17
CA LEU A 44 0.91 -6.63 1.75
C LEU A 44 -0.39 -7.09 1.09
N PHE A 45 -0.62 -6.70 -0.16
CA PHE A 45 -1.73 -7.22 -0.97
C PHE A 45 -1.27 -7.65 -2.36
N ASN A 46 -1.91 -8.69 -2.90
CA ASN A 46 -1.68 -9.18 -4.25
C ASN A 46 -2.67 -8.54 -5.25
N LEU A 47 -2.34 -8.63 -6.54
CA LEU A 47 -3.20 -8.15 -7.62
C LEU A 47 -3.15 -9.08 -8.82
N ILE A 48 -4.33 -9.43 -9.36
CA ILE A 48 -4.49 -10.21 -10.58
C ILE A 48 -5.36 -9.41 -11.55
N ALA A 49 -4.84 -9.15 -12.75
CA ALA A 49 -5.58 -8.47 -13.79
C ALA A 49 -5.26 -9.02 -15.19
N ARG A 50 -6.24 -8.92 -16.07
CA ARG A 50 -6.05 -9.04 -17.52
C ARG A 50 -6.09 -7.66 -18.16
N ILE A 51 -5.30 -7.46 -19.20
CA ILE A 51 -5.27 -6.20 -19.95
C ILE A 51 -5.49 -6.46 -21.43
N LYS A 52 -6.28 -5.59 -22.08
CA LYS A 52 -6.32 -5.52 -23.53
C LYS A 52 -5.22 -4.58 -24.00
N ILE A 53 -4.31 -5.10 -24.83
CA ILE A 53 -3.16 -4.35 -25.32
C ILE A 53 -3.45 -3.83 -26.72
N ASP A 54 -3.06 -2.59 -26.98
CA ASP A 54 -3.12 -1.98 -28.30
C ASP A 54 -2.26 -2.79 -29.30
N PRO A 55 -2.79 -3.18 -30.49
CA PRO A 55 -2.04 -3.92 -31.49
C PRO A 55 -0.73 -3.26 -31.95
N ASP A 56 -0.60 -1.93 -31.82
CA ASP A 56 0.62 -1.19 -32.17
C ASP A 56 1.71 -1.30 -31.08
N TYR A 57 1.40 -1.92 -29.94
CA TYR A 57 2.29 -2.10 -28.79
C TYR A 57 2.67 -3.58 -28.59
N LEU A 58 3.88 -3.80 -28.07
CA LEU A 58 4.37 -5.14 -27.76
C LEU A 58 4.00 -5.53 -26.32
N ALA A 59 3.31 -6.66 -26.14
CA ALA A 59 2.89 -7.15 -24.83
C ALA A 59 4.06 -7.34 -23.85
N GLU A 60 5.20 -7.82 -24.36
CA GLU A 60 6.47 -7.97 -23.63
C GLU A 60 7.06 -6.66 -23.09
N LYS A 61 6.57 -5.50 -23.56
CA LYS A 61 6.93 -4.17 -23.02
C LYS A 61 5.84 -3.59 -22.12
N VAL A 62 4.57 -3.73 -22.52
CA VAL A 62 3.44 -3.16 -21.78
C VAL A 62 3.27 -3.87 -20.43
N ILE A 63 3.33 -5.19 -20.38
CA ILE A 63 3.12 -5.95 -19.13
C ILE A 63 4.16 -5.57 -18.07
N PRO A 64 5.48 -5.55 -18.35
CA PRO A 64 6.46 -5.05 -17.37
C PRO A 64 6.25 -3.59 -16.99
N ALA A 65 5.83 -2.72 -17.91
CA ALA A 65 5.54 -1.32 -17.60
C ALA A 65 4.37 -1.17 -16.61
N VAL A 66 3.31 -1.95 -16.80
CA VAL A 66 2.19 -2.03 -15.84
C VAL A 66 2.67 -2.49 -14.47
N LYS A 67 3.46 -3.57 -14.40
CA LYS A 67 3.99 -4.05 -13.12
C LYS A 67 4.86 -2.99 -12.43
N ALA A 68 5.74 -2.32 -13.18
CA ALA A 68 6.60 -1.28 -12.63
C ALA A 68 5.79 -0.09 -12.08
N LEU A 69 4.74 0.34 -12.80
CA LEU A 69 3.87 1.42 -12.33
C LEU A 69 3.10 1.02 -11.07
N LEU A 70 2.57 -0.21 -10.99
CA LEU A 70 1.89 -0.70 -9.80
C LEU A 70 2.83 -0.74 -8.59
N LEU A 71 4.06 -1.24 -8.78
CA LEU A 71 5.09 -1.26 -7.76
C LEU A 71 5.39 0.14 -7.24
N ASP A 72 5.52 1.14 -8.12
CA ASP A 72 5.77 2.53 -7.73
C ASP A 72 4.59 3.16 -6.99
N THR A 73 3.37 3.00 -7.54
CA THR A 73 2.13 3.59 -7.03
C THR A 73 1.78 3.10 -5.63
N PHE A 74 1.99 1.80 -5.39
CA PHE A 74 1.65 1.15 -4.13
C PHE A 74 2.89 0.81 -3.29
N SER A 75 4.01 1.49 -3.53
CA SER A 75 5.25 1.39 -2.73
C SER A 75 5.17 2.15 -1.43
N PHE A 76 6.07 1.82 -0.51
CA PHE A 76 6.28 2.56 0.74
C PHE A 76 6.49 4.07 0.52
N ASN A 77 7.24 4.45 -0.54
CA ASN A 77 7.59 5.85 -0.78
C ASN A 77 6.41 6.71 -1.23
N THR A 78 5.39 6.09 -1.82
CA THR A 78 4.21 6.78 -2.37
C THR A 78 3.02 6.71 -1.41
N ARG A 79 2.93 5.63 -0.65
CA ARG A 79 1.77 5.33 0.21
C ARG A 79 1.90 6.02 1.57
N VAL A 80 0.76 6.30 2.19
CA VAL A 80 0.69 6.89 3.54
C VAL A 80 -0.07 5.99 4.51
N PHE A 81 0.21 6.15 5.81
CA PHE A 81 -0.47 5.37 6.85
C PHE A 81 -1.99 5.56 6.83
N GLY A 82 -2.72 4.45 7.02
CA GLY A 82 -4.18 4.47 7.01
C GLY A 82 -4.82 4.77 5.65
N GLN A 83 -4.04 4.74 4.57
CA GLN A 83 -4.56 4.89 3.22
C GLN A 83 -5.13 3.56 2.72
N ASP A 84 -6.42 3.51 2.41
CA ASP A 84 -7.05 2.35 1.78
C ASP A 84 -6.55 2.16 0.33
N VAL A 85 -6.84 1.00 -0.27
CA VAL A 85 -6.70 0.77 -1.72
C VAL A 85 -8.06 0.40 -2.30
N THR A 86 -8.43 1.03 -3.41
CA THR A 86 -9.69 0.74 -4.11
C THR A 86 -9.44 0.02 -5.44
N PRO A 87 -10.40 -0.81 -5.91
CA PRO A 87 -10.33 -1.37 -7.26
C PRO A 87 -10.19 -0.30 -8.35
N SER A 88 -10.92 0.82 -8.22
CA SER A 88 -10.90 1.90 -9.20
C SER A 88 -9.54 2.59 -9.29
N GLU A 89 -8.85 2.77 -8.17
CA GLU A 89 -7.48 3.29 -8.14
C GLU A 89 -6.50 2.35 -8.86
N ALA A 90 -6.58 1.04 -8.57
CA ALA A 90 -5.74 0.05 -9.24
C ALA A 90 -6.01 -0.02 -10.76
N ILE A 91 -7.28 -0.02 -11.17
CA ILE A 91 -7.67 0.00 -12.58
C ILE A 91 -7.17 1.28 -13.27
N ALA A 92 -7.36 2.44 -12.65
CA ALA A 92 -6.92 3.71 -13.20
C ALA A 92 -5.40 3.77 -13.36
N ALA A 93 -4.64 3.25 -12.39
CA ALA A 93 -3.19 3.13 -12.50
C ALA A 93 -2.80 2.27 -13.70
N ILE A 94 -3.33 1.04 -13.81
CA ILE A 94 -3.03 0.14 -14.94
C ILE A 94 -3.41 0.78 -16.28
N GLN A 95 -4.60 1.40 -16.35
CA GLN A 95 -5.12 2.00 -17.58
C GLN A 95 -4.34 3.26 -18.03
N SER A 96 -3.58 3.88 -17.13
CA SER A 96 -2.72 5.02 -17.48
C SER A 96 -1.46 4.64 -18.26
N VAL A 97 -1.14 3.34 -18.35
CA VAL A 97 0.03 2.86 -19.09
C VAL A 97 -0.25 2.88 -20.60
N ASP A 98 0.63 3.51 -21.35
CA ASP A 98 0.57 3.55 -22.82
C ASP A 98 0.47 2.13 -23.41
N GLY A 99 -0.48 1.95 -24.33
CA GLY A 99 -0.77 0.66 -24.95
C GLY A 99 -1.78 -0.20 -24.18
N VAL A 100 -2.27 0.22 -23.01
CA VAL A 100 -3.40 -0.44 -22.34
C VAL A 100 -4.71 0.16 -22.84
N LEU A 101 -5.52 -0.65 -23.54
CA LEU A 101 -6.84 -0.26 -24.05
C LEU A 101 -7.97 -0.54 -23.04
N ALA A 102 -7.84 -1.60 -22.26
CA ALA A 102 -8.82 -1.98 -21.24
C ALA A 102 -8.16 -2.81 -20.13
N VAL A 103 -8.80 -2.80 -18.96
CA VAL A 103 -8.38 -3.55 -17.77
C VAL A 103 -9.57 -4.36 -17.27
N ASP A 104 -9.34 -5.63 -16.99
CA ASP A 104 -10.23 -6.51 -16.23
C ASP A 104 -9.50 -6.90 -14.95
N LEU A 105 -9.89 -6.29 -13.83
CA LEU A 105 -9.32 -6.59 -12.54
C LEU A 105 -10.04 -7.81 -11.96
N GLU A 106 -9.34 -8.92 -11.85
CA GLU A 106 -9.92 -10.20 -11.43
C GLU A 106 -9.85 -10.37 -9.91
N GLU A 107 -8.75 -9.96 -9.30
CA GLU A 107 -8.53 -10.10 -7.87
C GLU A 107 -7.67 -8.97 -7.31
N ILE A 108 -8.00 -8.52 -6.10
CA ILE A 108 -7.17 -7.61 -5.31
C ILE A 108 -7.21 -8.02 -3.84
N GLY A 109 -6.03 -8.25 -3.25
CA GLY A 109 -5.89 -8.72 -1.87
C GLY A 109 -6.62 -10.03 -1.58
N GLY A 110 -6.63 -10.96 -2.54
CA GLY A 110 -7.27 -12.27 -2.37
C GLY A 110 -8.80 -12.26 -2.50
N GLN A 111 -9.39 -11.17 -3.00
CA GLN A 111 -10.85 -10.99 -3.08
C GLN A 111 -11.29 -10.53 -4.47
N ASP A 112 -12.50 -10.91 -4.86
CA ASP A 112 -13.17 -10.36 -6.05
C ASP A 112 -13.47 -8.86 -5.81
N PRO A 113 -12.89 -7.95 -6.63
CA PRO A 113 -13.03 -6.50 -6.46
C PRO A 113 -14.47 -5.98 -6.63
N PHE A 114 -15.38 -6.77 -7.19
CA PHE A 114 -16.74 -6.38 -7.52
C PHE A 114 -17.83 -7.17 -6.78
N ALA A 115 -17.44 -8.08 -5.87
CA ALA A 115 -18.39 -8.92 -5.13
C ALA A 115 -19.27 -8.16 -4.11
N GLY A 116 -18.97 -6.88 -3.81
CA GLY A 116 -19.73 -6.10 -2.84
C GLY A 116 -19.74 -4.60 -3.12
N GLU A 117 -20.70 -3.90 -2.52
CA GLU A 117 -20.77 -2.44 -2.60
C GLU A 117 -19.61 -1.80 -1.83
N HIS A 118 -18.93 -0.82 -2.45
CA HIS A 118 -17.83 -0.05 -1.84
C HIS A 118 -16.64 -0.91 -1.35
N PHE A 119 -16.32 -2.00 -2.08
CA PHE A 119 -15.14 -2.81 -1.77
C PHE A 119 -13.86 -1.95 -1.75
N ARG A 120 -13.05 -2.15 -0.70
CA ARG A 120 -11.71 -1.59 -0.57
C ARG A 120 -10.88 -2.46 0.35
N LEU A 121 -9.57 -2.50 0.10
CA LEU A 121 -8.62 -3.02 1.07
C LEU A 121 -8.36 -1.95 2.13
N VAL A 122 -8.63 -2.28 3.39
CA VAL A 122 -8.60 -1.30 4.48
C VAL A 122 -7.21 -1.22 5.09
N SER A 123 -6.71 0.00 5.21
CA SER A 123 -5.56 0.34 6.03
C SER A 123 -6.04 1.12 7.25
N ASP A 124 -5.65 0.66 8.43
CA ASP A 124 -6.08 1.26 9.68
C ASP A 124 -5.21 2.48 10.03
N ILE A 125 -5.84 3.52 10.59
CA ILE A 125 -5.11 4.53 11.37
C ILE A 125 -4.78 3.98 12.77
N ALA A 126 -3.89 4.67 13.48
CA ALA A 126 -3.63 4.37 14.89
C ALA A 126 -4.94 4.46 15.68
N ARG A 127 -5.26 3.41 16.44
CA ARG A 127 -6.57 3.24 17.06
C ARG A 127 -6.49 2.53 18.39
N TRP A 128 -7.51 2.75 19.22
CA TRP A 128 -7.70 1.98 20.44
C TRP A 128 -8.33 0.62 20.12
N ASP A 129 -7.78 -0.44 20.71
CA ASP A 129 -8.35 -1.78 20.74
C ASP A 129 -8.21 -2.35 22.15
N ASN A 130 -9.34 -2.53 22.83
CA ASN A 130 -9.45 -3.16 24.16
C ASN A 130 -8.28 -2.83 25.11
N GLU A 131 -8.16 -1.56 25.48
CA GLU A 131 -7.14 -0.99 26.39
C GLU A 131 -5.72 -0.83 25.82
N THR A 132 -5.45 -1.32 24.61
CA THR A 132 -4.16 -1.15 23.92
C THR A 132 -4.32 -0.18 22.75
N ILE A 133 -3.26 0.56 22.41
CA ILE A 133 -3.22 1.34 21.17
C ILE A 133 -2.53 0.50 20.12
N LEU A 134 -3.22 0.23 19.01
CA LEU A 134 -2.63 -0.38 17.82
C LEU A 134 -2.07 0.72 16.90
N PRO A 135 -0.89 0.49 16.28
CA PRO A 135 -0.34 1.44 15.34
C PRO A 135 -1.17 1.51 14.06
N ALA A 136 -0.94 2.57 13.29
CA ALA A 136 -1.46 2.64 11.92
C ALA A 136 -0.80 1.57 11.05
N SER A 137 -1.54 1.07 10.07
CA SER A 137 -1.00 0.20 9.04
C SER A 137 -0.57 0.96 7.80
N LEU A 138 0.34 0.35 7.04
CA LEU A 138 0.72 0.77 5.71
C LEU A 138 0.41 -0.37 4.75
N LEU A 139 -0.50 -0.12 3.81
CA LEU A 139 -0.96 -1.11 2.84
C LEU A 139 -0.17 -0.93 1.54
N LEU A 140 0.62 -1.94 1.18
CA LEU A 140 1.59 -1.95 0.08
C LEU A 140 1.31 -3.12 -0.87
N ILE A 141 1.65 -2.96 -2.16
CA ILE A 141 1.56 -4.08 -3.09
C ILE A 141 2.71 -5.05 -2.85
N ASP A 142 2.41 -6.35 -2.88
CA ASP A 142 3.40 -7.40 -2.81
C ASP A 142 4.13 -7.54 -4.16
N PRO A 143 5.45 -7.29 -4.23
CA PRO A 143 6.18 -7.34 -5.49
C PRO A 143 6.23 -8.73 -6.14
N ASP A 144 6.09 -9.79 -5.35
CA ASP A 144 6.14 -11.16 -5.84
C ASP A 144 4.76 -11.68 -6.27
N ASN A 145 3.69 -10.97 -5.90
CA ASN A 145 2.30 -11.39 -6.13
C ASN A 145 1.51 -10.42 -7.03
N ILE A 146 2.13 -10.03 -8.16
CA ILE A 146 1.49 -9.26 -9.25
C ILE A 146 1.37 -10.11 -10.51
N SER A 147 0.14 -10.50 -10.88
CA SER A 147 -0.15 -11.25 -12.09
C SER A 147 -0.88 -10.37 -13.11
N ILE A 148 -0.23 -10.13 -14.25
CA ILE A 148 -0.79 -9.38 -15.38
C ILE A 148 -0.68 -10.26 -16.61
N THR A 149 -1.81 -10.51 -17.28
CA THR A 149 -1.86 -11.29 -18.51
C THR A 149 -2.62 -10.55 -19.61
N SER A 150 -2.40 -10.91 -20.87
CA SER A 150 -3.14 -10.33 -21.99
C SER A 150 -4.53 -10.96 -22.09
N MET A 151 -5.53 -10.15 -22.41
CA MET A 151 -6.78 -10.67 -22.98
C MET A 151 -6.47 -11.18 -24.39
N ASP A 152 -6.80 -12.43 -24.68
CA ASP A 152 -6.81 -12.90 -26.06
C ASP A 152 -7.86 -12.11 -26.85
N ALA A 153 -7.55 -11.81 -28.11
CA ALA A 153 -8.44 -11.12 -29.05
C ALA A 153 -9.49 -12.05 -29.65
#